data_AF-A0A6P3RNW6-F1
#
_entry.id   AF-A0A6P3RNW6-F1
#
_cell.length_a   1.000
_cell.length_b   1.000
_cell.length_c   1.000
_cell.angle_alpha   90.00
_cell.angle_beta   90.00
_cell.angle_gamma   90.00
#
_symmetry.space_group_name_H-M   'P 1'
#
loop_
_entity.id
_entity.type
_entity.pdbx_description
1 polymer ?
#
loop_
_entity_poly.entity_id
_entity_poly.type
_entity_poly.pdbx_seq_one_letter_code
_entity_poly.pdbx_strand_id
1 'polypeptide(L)'
;MLIMRGARINVMNRGDDTPLHLAASHGHRDIVQKLLQYKADINAVNEHGNVPLHYACFWGQDQVAEDLVANGALVSICNKYGEMPVDKAKAPLRELLRERAEKMGQNLNRIPYKDTFWKGTTRTRPRNGTLNKHSGIDFKQLNFLAKLNENHSGELWKGRWQGNDIVMKVLKVRDWSTRKSRDFNEECPRLRIFSHPNVLPVLGFCQSPPAPHPTLITHWMPYGSLYNVLHEGTNFVVDQSQAVKFALDMARGMAFLHTLEPLIPRHALNSRSVMIDEDMTARISMADVKFSFQCPGRMYAPAWVAPEALQKKPEDTNRRSADMWSFAVLLWELVTREVPFADLSNMEIGMKVALEGLRPTIPPGISPHVCKLMKICMNEDPAKRPKFDMIVPILEKMQDK
;
A
#
# COMPACT_ATOMS: atom_id res chain seq x y z
N MET A 1 8.86 -9.94 24.89
CA MET A 1 9.24 -10.98 23.91
C MET A 1 8.77 -10.64 22.49
N LEU A 2 7.47 -10.44 22.24
CA LEU A 2 6.92 -10.18 20.91
C LEU A 2 7.60 -9.01 20.17
N ILE A 3 7.77 -7.87 20.83
CA ILE A 3 8.42 -6.68 20.25
C ILE A 3 9.86 -6.99 19.79
N MET A 4 10.63 -7.75 20.59
CA MET A 4 12.00 -8.15 20.24
C MET A 4 12.06 -9.15 19.08
N ARG A 5 10.96 -9.81 18.76
CA ARG A 5 10.81 -10.74 17.63
C ARG A 5 10.18 -10.07 16.40
N GLY A 6 10.12 -8.73 16.37
CA GLY A 6 9.63 -7.96 15.21
C GLY A 6 8.13 -7.70 15.18
N ALA A 7 7.41 -7.89 16.30
CA ALA A 7 5.99 -7.52 16.36
C ALA A 7 5.80 -6.01 16.10
N ARG A 8 4.86 -5.67 15.23
CA ARG A 8 4.50 -4.29 14.90
C ARG A 8 3.85 -3.61 16.11
N ILE A 9 4.32 -2.41 16.46
CA ILE A 9 3.99 -1.72 17.72
C ILE A 9 2.68 -0.93 17.65
N ASN A 10 2.39 -0.36 16.48
CA ASN A 10 1.21 0.48 16.24
C ASN A 10 0.08 -0.28 15.52
N VAL A 11 0.01 -1.61 15.69
CA VAL A 11 -1.13 -2.39 15.19
C VAL A 11 -2.39 -1.98 15.91
N MET A 12 -3.54 -2.14 15.25
CA MET A 12 -4.82 -1.71 15.79
C MET A 12 -5.79 -2.89 15.90
N ASN A 13 -6.64 -2.87 16.93
CA ASN A 13 -7.74 -3.83 17.09
C ASN A 13 -8.96 -3.43 16.24
N ARG A 14 -10.16 -3.98 16.53
CA ARG A 14 -11.39 -3.69 15.78
C ARG A 14 -11.92 -2.26 15.95
N GLY A 15 -11.61 -1.60 17.07
CA GLY A 15 -12.00 -0.21 17.35
C GLY A 15 -10.86 0.79 17.14
N ASP A 16 -9.88 0.40 16.33
CA ASP A 16 -8.66 1.16 16.05
C ASP A 16 -7.76 1.45 17.28
N ASP A 17 -7.93 0.70 18.38
CA ASP A 17 -7.07 0.83 19.55
C ASP A 17 -5.72 0.18 19.31
N THR A 18 -4.65 0.92 19.59
CA THR A 18 -3.28 0.39 19.60
C THR A 18 -2.97 -0.35 20.90
N PRO A 19 -1.91 -1.18 20.97
CA PRO A 19 -1.41 -1.72 22.22
C PRO A 19 -1.23 -0.66 23.32
N LEU A 20 -0.88 0.58 22.94
CA LEU A 20 -0.70 1.69 23.86
C LEU A 20 -2.03 2.17 24.47
N HIS A 21 -3.13 2.17 23.70
CA HIS A 21 -4.46 2.47 24.25
C HIS A 21 -4.87 1.46 25.31
N LEU A 22 -4.69 0.17 25.01
CA LEU A 22 -5.08 -0.93 25.90
C LEU A 22 -4.18 -0.96 27.15
N ALA A 23 -2.88 -0.75 27.00
CA ALA A 23 -1.98 -0.63 28.15
C ALA A 23 -2.34 0.58 29.03
N ALA A 24 -2.73 1.70 28.40
CA ALA A 24 -3.15 2.90 29.11
C ALA A 24 -4.49 2.74 29.84
N SER A 25 -5.46 2.01 29.28
CA SER A 25 -6.76 1.77 29.92
C SER A 25 -6.67 0.89 31.16
N HIS A 26 -5.73 -0.07 31.16
CA HIS A 26 -5.54 -1.03 32.24
C HIS A 26 -4.46 -0.62 33.26
N GLY A 27 -3.83 0.55 33.09
CA GLY A 27 -2.82 1.03 34.04
C GLY A 27 -1.48 0.26 33.98
N HIS A 28 -1.20 -0.45 32.89
CA HIS A 28 0.01 -1.26 32.74
C HIS A 28 1.23 -0.39 32.41
N ARG A 29 1.71 0.33 33.42
CA ARG A 29 2.77 1.35 33.31
C ARG A 29 4.07 0.79 32.70
N ASP A 30 4.47 -0.41 33.08
CA ASP A 30 5.64 -1.12 32.54
C ASP A 30 5.50 -1.40 31.04
N ILE A 31 4.31 -1.82 30.59
CA ILE A 31 4.00 -2.04 29.18
C ILE A 31 4.00 -0.71 28.43
N VAL A 32 3.40 0.35 29.00
CA VAL A 32 3.40 1.70 28.41
C VAL A 32 4.83 2.19 28.19
N GLN A 33 5.68 2.14 29.21
CA GLN A 33 7.09 2.52 29.10
C GLN A 33 7.82 1.70 28.03
N LYS A 34 7.55 0.39 27.97
CA LYS A 34 8.16 -0.47 26.95
C LYS A 34 7.70 -0.12 25.53
N LEU A 35 6.43 0.19 25.33
CA LEU A 35 5.88 0.61 24.04
C LEU A 35 6.47 1.96 23.62
N LEU A 36 6.57 2.92 24.53
CA LEU A 36 7.18 4.23 24.28
C LEU A 36 8.67 4.12 23.94
N GLN A 37 9.42 3.26 24.64
CA GLN A 37 10.83 2.98 24.35
C GLN A 37 11.04 2.53 22.90
N TYR A 38 10.09 1.79 22.34
CA TYR A 38 10.13 1.32 20.96
C TYR A 38 9.35 2.23 19.98
N LYS A 39 9.15 3.51 20.32
CA LYS A 39 8.53 4.53 19.47
C LYS A 39 7.09 4.21 19.07
N ALA A 40 6.29 3.70 20.01
CA ALA A 40 4.84 3.68 19.85
C ALA A 40 4.31 5.10 19.58
N ASP A 41 3.31 5.20 18.71
CA ASP A 41 2.67 6.49 18.41
C ASP A 41 1.82 6.93 19.60
N ILE A 42 2.33 7.91 20.35
CA ILE A 42 1.75 8.38 21.61
C ILE A 42 0.44 9.13 21.43
N ASN A 43 0.24 9.74 20.27
CA ASN A 43 -0.97 10.51 19.92
C ASN A 43 -1.81 9.76 18.87
N ALA A 44 -1.66 8.44 18.80
CA ALA A 44 -2.46 7.55 17.98
C ALA A 44 -3.96 7.77 18.24
N VAL A 45 -4.75 8.07 17.21
CA VAL A 45 -6.21 8.18 17.33
C VAL A 45 -6.90 6.85 16.98
N ASN A 46 -7.94 6.50 17.73
CA ASN A 46 -8.81 5.36 17.49
C ASN A 46 -10.13 5.76 16.77
N GLU A 47 -11.08 4.84 16.63
CA GLU A 47 -12.30 5.06 15.83
C GLU A 47 -13.21 6.17 16.40
N HIS A 48 -13.06 6.49 17.68
CA HIS A 48 -13.79 7.56 18.37
C HIS A 48 -13.01 8.88 18.42
N GLY A 49 -11.83 8.93 17.80
CA GLY A 49 -10.90 10.05 17.90
C GLY A 49 -10.22 10.15 19.27
N ASN A 50 -10.31 9.13 20.11
CA ASN A 50 -9.61 9.08 21.38
C ASN A 50 -8.13 8.72 21.14
N VAL A 51 -7.25 9.34 21.91
CA VAL A 51 -5.82 8.99 22.02
C VAL A 51 -5.56 8.18 23.29
N PRO A 52 -4.41 7.49 23.47
CA PRO A 52 -4.13 6.71 24.69
C PRO A 52 -4.32 7.49 25.99
N LEU A 53 -4.01 8.79 25.99
CA LEU A 53 -4.20 9.66 27.15
C LEU A 53 -5.69 9.81 27.55
N HIS A 54 -6.64 9.76 26.60
CA HIS A 54 -8.07 9.77 26.93
C HIS A 54 -8.44 8.56 27.79
N TYR A 55 -7.90 7.38 27.46
CA TYR A 55 -8.15 6.15 28.21
C TYR A 55 -7.53 6.22 29.60
N ALA A 56 -6.27 6.66 29.72
CA ALA A 56 -5.64 6.83 31.02
C ALA A 56 -6.42 7.79 31.93
N CYS A 57 -6.88 8.93 31.37
CA CYS A 57 -7.66 9.92 32.11
C CYS A 57 -9.05 9.40 32.51
N PHE A 58 -9.77 8.76 31.59
CA PHE A 58 -11.12 8.23 31.82
C PHE A 58 -11.12 7.11 32.87
N TRP A 59 -10.13 6.22 32.83
CA TRP A 59 -10.01 5.11 33.78
C TRP A 59 -9.26 5.46 35.08
N GLY A 60 -8.82 6.71 35.25
CA GLY A 60 -8.15 7.18 36.46
C GLY A 60 -6.76 6.56 36.68
N GLN A 61 -6.02 6.33 35.60
CA GLN A 61 -4.66 5.76 35.63
C GLN A 61 -3.61 6.86 35.73
N ASP A 62 -3.57 7.54 36.89
CA ASP A 62 -2.82 8.78 37.12
C ASP A 62 -1.35 8.67 36.72
N GLN A 63 -0.64 7.64 37.18
CA GLN A 63 0.79 7.43 36.87
C GLN A 63 1.04 7.23 35.37
N VAL A 64 0.12 6.57 34.67
CA VAL A 64 0.23 6.34 33.22
C VAL A 64 -0.05 7.63 32.46
N ALA A 65 -1.06 8.40 32.86
CA ALA A 65 -1.38 9.69 32.25
C ALA A 65 -0.19 10.65 32.39
N GLU A 66 0.44 10.67 33.57
CA GLU A 66 1.65 11.42 33.84
C GLU A 66 2.84 11.02 32.95
N ASP A 67 3.11 9.71 32.83
CA ASP A 67 4.18 9.18 31.98
C ASP A 67 3.93 9.50 30.50
N LEU A 68 2.67 9.43 30.05
CA LEU A 68 2.30 9.78 28.67
C LEU A 68 2.55 11.26 28.38
N VAL A 69 2.14 12.18 29.25
CA VAL A 69 2.41 13.62 29.05
C VAL A 69 3.91 13.90 29.08
N ALA A 70 4.66 13.28 30.00
CA ALA A 70 6.12 13.41 30.06
C ALA A 70 6.83 12.94 28.77
N ASN A 71 6.22 12.01 28.02
CA ASN A 71 6.75 11.51 26.75
C ASN A 71 6.12 12.18 25.52
N GLY A 72 5.44 13.32 25.69
CA GLY A 72 4.94 14.14 24.57
C GLY A 72 3.50 13.86 24.14
N ALA A 73 2.68 13.23 24.99
CA ALA A 73 1.24 13.14 24.74
C ALA A 73 0.61 14.54 24.82
N LEU A 74 -0.21 14.87 23.83
CA LEU A 74 -0.87 16.18 23.74
C LEU A 74 -2.15 16.20 24.58
N VAL A 75 -2.25 17.15 25.51
CA VAL A 75 -3.41 17.29 26.40
C VAL A 75 -4.61 17.98 25.72
N SER A 76 -4.41 18.60 24.56
CA SER A 76 -5.38 19.45 23.87
C SER A 76 -6.06 18.81 22.65
N ILE A 77 -5.76 17.55 22.32
CA ILE A 77 -6.39 16.83 21.21
C ILE A 77 -7.86 16.55 21.54
N CYS A 78 -8.79 17.08 20.76
CA CYS A 78 -10.20 16.74 20.89
C CYS A 78 -10.51 15.40 20.21
N ASN A 79 -11.39 14.61 20.83
CA ASN A 79 -12.03 13.45 20.20
C ASN A 79 -13.22 13.86 19.31
N LYS A 80 -13.95 12.89 18.73
CA LYS A 80 -15.14 13.15 17.90
C LYS A 80 -16.28 13.88 18.62
N TYR A 81 -16.26 13.88 19.96
CA TYR A 81 -17.24 14.55 20.80
C TYR A 81 -16.76 15.94 21.25
N GLY A 82 -15.60 16.40 20.78
CA GLY A 82 -15.02 17.71 21.15
C GLY A 82 -14.32 17.72 22.50
N GLU A 83 -14.17 16.58 23.16
CA GLU A 83 -13.60 16.45 24.51
C GLU A 83 -12.10 16.24 24.43
N MET A 84 -11.34 16.91 25.30
CA MET A 84 -9.90 16.70 25.46
C MET A 84 -9.62 15.54 26.44
N PRO A 85 -8.41 14.92 26.43
CA PRO A 85 -8.06 13.88 27.39
C PRO A 85 -8.27 14.34 28.85
N VAL A 86 -7.85 15.58 29.14
CA VAL A 86 -7.95 16.18 30.48
C VAL A 86 -9.40 16.49 30.89
N ASP A 87 -10.33 16.62 29.93
CA ASP A 87 -11.75 16.79 30.22
C ASP A 87 -12.35 15.49 30.79
N LYS A 88 -11.80 14.32 30.43
CA LYS A 88 -12.16 13.01 30.98
C LYS A 88 -11.52 12.70 32.34
N ALA A 89 -10.48 13.45 32.73
CA ALA A 89 -9.80 13.26 34.01
C ALA A 89 -10.60 13.83 35.18
N LYS A 90 -10.39 13.25 36.39
CA LYS A 90 -10.84 13.83 37.65
C LYS A 90 -10.12 15.16 37.91
N ALA A 91 -10.75 16.06 38.66
CA ALA A 91 -10.24 17.40 38.97
C ALA A 91 -8.75 17.45 39.40
N PRO A 92 -8.25 16.65 40.35
CA PRO A 92 -6.84 16.72 40.75
C PRO A 92 -5.87 16.32 39.63
N LEU A 93 -6.19 15.25 38.88
CA LEU A 93 -5.37 14.81 37.76
C LEU A 93 -5.38 15.83 36.61
N ARG A 94 -6.54 16.46 36.35
CA ARG A 94 -6.69 17.47 35.30
C ARG A 94 -5.75 18.65 35.51
N GLU A 95 -5.73 19.23 36.70
CA GLU A 95 -4.87 20.38 37.01
C GLU A 95 -3.38 19.98 36.94
N LEU A 96 -3.04 18.81 37.46
CA LEU A 96 -1.68 18.27 37.40
C LEU A 96 -1.18 18.09 35.95
N LEU A 97 -2.00 17.51 35.07
CA LEU A 97 -1.63 17.29 33.67
C LEU A 97 -1.54 18.61 32.89
N ARG A 98 -2.39 19.59 33.19
CA ARG A 98 -2.31 20.94 32.60
C ARG A 98 -1.03 21.65 33.00
N GLU A 99 -0.72 21.70 34.30
CA GLU A 99 0.51 22.31 34.81
C GLU A 99 1.75 21.67 34.19
N ARG A 100 1.78 20.33 34.09
CA ARG A 100 2.90 19.61 33.46
C ARG A 100 2.99 19.90 31.96
N ALA A 101 1.86 19.94 31.25
CA ALA A 101 1.85 20.27 29.83
C ALA A 101 2.35 21.70 29.55
N GLU A 102 1.97 22.67 30.39
CA GLU A 102 2.48 24.05 30.31
C GLU A 102 3.99 24.12 30.57
N LYS A 103 4.49 23.42 31.59
CA LYS A 103 5.94 23.32 31.86
C LYS A 103 6.71 22.71 30.70
N MET A 104 6.08 21.82 29.93
CA MET A 104 6.63 21.21 28.73
C MET A 104 6.48 22.09 27.46
N GLY A 105 5.90 23.29 27.59
CA GLY A 105 5.70 24.23 26.49
C GLY A 105 4.57 23.84 25.52
N GLN A 106 3.61 23.00 25.94
CA GLN A 106 2.47 22.65 25.09
C GLN A 106 1.47 23.82 24.98
N ASN A 107 0.89 23.98 23.79
CA ASN A 107 -0.23 24.90 23.59
C ASN A 107 -1.55 24.23 24.05
N LEU A 108 -2.24 24.86 25.00
CA LEU A 108 -3.50 24.37 25.57
C LEU A 108 -4.74 24.69 24.70
N ASN A 109 -4.56 25.36 23.55
CA ASN A 109 -5.64 25.58 22.61
C ASN A 109 -6.19 24.25 22.08
N ARG A 110 -7.51 24.12 22.07
CA ARG A 110 -8.21 22.92 21.56
C ARG A 110 -7.75 22.62 20.13
N ILE A 111 -7.21 21.42 19.92
CA ILE A 111 -6.89 20.90 18.60
C ILE A 111 -8.14 20.11 18.16
N PRO A 112 -8.96 20.64 17.24
CA PRO A 112 -10.20 19.98 16.85
C PRO A 112 -9.89 18.62 16.23
N TYR A 113 -10.73 17.62 16.53
CA TYR A 113 -10.70 16.36 15.81
C TYR A 113 -10.91 16.65 14.32
N LYS A 114 -9.88 16.39 13.53
CA LYS A 114 -10.01 16.35 12.08
C LYS A 114 -10.23 14.90 11.72
N ASP A 115 -11.31 14.62 10.99
CA ASP A 115 -11.52 13.29 10.44
C ASP A 115 -10.48 13.05 9.34
N THR A 116 -9.27 12.68 9.75
CA THR A 116 -8.15 12.37 8.87
C THR A 116 -8.29 11.00 8.21
N PHE A 117 -9.48 10.39 8.31
CA PHE A 117 -9.85 9.20 7.52
C PHE A 117 -9.75 9.45 6.01
N TRP A 118 -9.55 10.70 5.58
CA TRP A 118 -9.27 11.05 4.20
C TRP A 118 -8.36 12.30 4.10
N LYS A 119 -7.04 12.07 3.98
CA LYS A 119 -6.03 12.86 3.23
C LYS A 119 -4.61 12.52 3.72
N GLY A 120 -3.95 11.58 3.05
CA GLY A 120 -2.48 11.61 2.91
C GLY A 120 -1.56 11.30 4.09
N THR A 121 -2.04 11.00 5.30
CA THR A 121 -1.17 10.50 6.39
C THR A 121 -1.26 8.99 6.55
N THR A 122 -0.14 8.36 6.87
CA THR A 122 0.20 6.93 7.03
C THR A 122 -0.66 6.09 8.00
N ARG A 123 -1.89 6.50 8.32
CA ARG A 123 -2.84 5.76 9.15
C ARG A 123 -4.20 5.75 8.47
N THR A 124 -4.45 4.81 7.56
CA THR A 124 -5.82 4.48 7.17
C THR A 124 -5.91 3.08 6.57
N ARG A 125 -6.72 2.23 7.24
CA ARG A 125 -7.48 1.17 6.57
C ARG A 125 -8.19 1.75 5.34
N PRO A 126 -8.41 0.98 4.27
CA PRO A 126 -9.29 1.41 3.20
C PRO A 126 -10.70 1.64 3.73
N ARG A 127 -11.37 2.62 3.13
CA ARG A 127 -12.80 2.96 3.29
C ARG A 127 -13.62 1.69 3.58
N ASN A 128 -14.38 1.74 4.67
CA ASN A 128 -15.36 0.73 5.07
C ASN A 128 -14.78 -0.62 5.55
N GLY A 129 -14.55 -0.73 6.86
CA GLY A 129 -14.02 -1.94 7.51
C GLY A 129 -14.94 -3.18 7.45
N THR A 130 -16.09 -3.14 6.78
CA THR A 130 -16.97 -4.30 6.52
C THR A 130 -16.45 -5.21 5.41
N LEU A 131 -15.90 -4.64 4.33
CA LEU A 131 -15.37 -5.41 3.18
C LEU A 131 -14.19 -6.32 3.58
N ASN A 132 -13.45 -5.95 4.62
CA ASN A 132 -12.26 -6.66 5.09
C ASN A 132 -12.58 -7.85 6.03
N LYS A 133 -13.85 -8.06 6.42
CA LYS A 133 -14.24 -9.02 7.47
C LYS A 133 -14.52 -10.43 6.96
N HIS A 134 -14.79 -10.61 5.67
CA HIS A 134 -15.21 -11.91 5.13
C HIS A 134 -14.01 -12.82 4.81
N SER A 135 -14.08 -14.10 5.21
CA SER A 135 -13.07 -15.12 4.90
C SER A 135 -13.16 -15.63 3.46
N GLY A 136 -14.34 -15.50 2.83
CA GLY A 136 -14.58 -15.80 1.42
C GLY A 136 -15.84 -15.06 0.93
N ILE A 137 -15.96 -14.91 -0.39
CA ILE A 137 -17.13 -14.30 -1.02
C ILE A 137 -17.87 -15.39 -1.79
N ASP A 138 -19.19 -15.50 -1.62
CA ASP A 138 -19.99 -16.41 -2.45
C ASP A 138 -20.22 -15.75 -3.82
N PHE A 139 -19.96 -16.49 -4.90
CA PHE A 139 -20.14 -16.01 -6.26
C PHE A 139 -21.56 -15.49 -6.52
N LYS A 140 -22.58 -16.10 -5.89
CA LYS A 140 -23.98 -15.68 -6.03
C LYS A 140 -24.27 -14.28 -5.48
N GLN A 141 -23.41 -13.76 -4.60
CA GLN A 141 -23.54 -12.41 -4.04
C GLN A 141 -23.01 -11.33 -4.98
N LEU A 142 -22.33 -11.72 -6.06
CA LEU A 142 -21.73 -10.80 -7.01
C LEU A 142 -22.72 -10.42 -8.10
N ASN A 143 -22.88 -9.13 -8.32
CA ASN A 143 -23.66 -8.61 -9.42
C ASN A 143 -22.72 -8.18 -10.56
N PHE A 144 -22.83 -8.81 -11.72
CA PHE A 144 -22.06 -8.49 -12.91
C PHE A 144 -22.78 -7.40 -13.70
N LEU A 145 -22.09 -6.28 -13.95
CA LEU A 145 -22.66 -5.13 -14.64
C LEU A 145 -22.19 -5.05 -16.09
N ALA A 146 -20.87 -4.99 -16.31
CA ALA A 146 -20.30 -4.81 -17.64
C ALA A 146 -18.99 -5.60 -17.81
N LYS A 147 -18.83 -6.24 -18.96
CA LYS A 147 -17.56 -6.87 -19.34
C LYS A 147 -16.60 -5.79 -19.83
N LEU A 148 -15.44 -5.68 -19.20
CA LEU A 148 -14.43 -4.67 -19.51
C LEU A 148 -13.39 -5.21 -20.50
N ASN A 149 -12.99 -6.47 -20.32
CA ASN A 149 -11.96 -7.09 -21.15
C ASN A 149 -12.12 -8.62 -21.15
N GLU A 150 -11.72 -9.26 -22.23
CA GLU A 150 -11.59 -10.71 -22.33
C GLU A 150 -10.32 -11.07 -23.12
N ASN A 151 -9.53 -11.98 -22.57
CA ASN A 151 -8.34 -12.52 -23.23
C ASN A 151 -8.17 -14.01 -22.91
N HIS A 152 -7.09 -14.60 -23.44
CA HIS A 152 -6.78 -16.03 -23.22
C HIS A 152 -6.52 -16.38 -21.75
N SER A 153 -6.17 -15.40 -20.91
CA SER A 153 -5.86 -15.59 -19.49
C SER A 153 -7.06 -15.39 -18.56
N GLY A 154 -8.16 -14.83 -19.05
CA GLY A 154 -9.33 -14.54 -18.23
C GLY A 154 -10.23 -13.45 -18.78
N GLU A 155 -11.18 -13.07 -17.93
CA GLU A 155 -12.15 -12.02 -18.18
C GLU A 155 -12.09 -11.00 -17.04
N LEU A 156 -12.32 -9.74 -17.39
CA LEU A 156 -12.39 -8.63 -16.45
C LEU A 156 -13.79 -8.03 -16.52
N TRP A 157 -14.45 -7.94 -15.37
CA TRP A 157 -15.82 -7.47 -15.25
C TRP A 157 -15.91 -6.34 -14.23
N LYS A 158 -16.70 -5.33 -14.54
CA LYS A 158 -17.22 -4.37 -13.55
C LYS A 158 -18.47 -4.98 -12.92
N GLY A 159 -18.60 -4.83 -11.61
CA GLY A 159 -19.75 -5.33 -10.87
C GLY A 159 -20.02 -4.58 -9.58
N ARG A 160 -20.95 -5.12 -8.81
CA ARG A 160 -21.29 -4.66 -7.46
C ARG A 160 -21.30 -5.80 -6.46
N TRP A 161 -20.83 -5.52 -5.26
CA TRP A 161 -20.92 -6.41 -4.11
C TRP A 161 -21.16 -5.60 -2.83
N GLN A 162 -22.21 -5.97 -2.09
CA GLN A 162 -22.64 -5.26 -0.87
C GLN A 162 -22.79 -3.73 -1.06
N GLY A 163 -23.30 -3.31 -2.23
CA GLY A 163 -23.49 -1.89 -2.56
C GLY A 163 -22.24 -1.14 -3.01
N ASN A 164 -21.06 -1.79 -3.05
CA ASN A 164 -19.81 -1.18 -3.51
C ASN A 164 -19.51 -1.59 -4.95
N ASP A 165 -18.97 -0.67 -5.75
CA ASP A 165 -18.48 -0.97 -7.09
C ASP A 165 -17.14 -1.72 -7.02
N ILE A 166 -17.07 -2.84 -7.73
CA ILE A 166 -15.94 -3.76 -7.71
C ILE A 166 -15.49 -4.14 -9.12
N VAL A 167 -14.26 -4.62 -9.22
CA VAL A 167 -13.72 -5.32 -10.38
C VAL A 167 -13.57 -6.79 -10.03
N MET A 168 -14.11 -7.64 -10.90
CA MET A 168 -14.01 -9.09 -10.84
C MET A 168 -13.11 -9.58 -11.97
N LYS A 169 -12.00 -10.22 -11.60
CA LYS A 169 -11.05 -10.81 -12.52
C LYS A 169 -11.20 -12.32 -12.49
N VAL A 170 -11.93 -12.85 -13.47
CA VAL A 170 -12.19 -14.29 -13.63
C VAL A 170 -11.03 -14.89 -14.41
N LEU A 171 -10.24 -15.76 -13.80
CA LEU A 171 -9.06 -16.33 -14.44
C LEU A 171 -9.42 -17.60 -15.23
N LYS A 172 -9.07 -17.63 -16.51
CA LYS A 172 -9.18 -18.85 -17.33
C LYS A 172 -7.95 -19.72 -17.07
N VAL A 173 -8.15 -20.79 -16.32
CA VAL A 173 -7.10 -21.75 -15.96
C VAL A 173 -7.36 -23.07 -16.66
N ARG A 174 -6.43 -23.50 -17.52
CA ARG A 174 -6.47 -24.81 -18.18
C ARG A 174 -6.36 -25.93 -17.15
N ASP A 175 -7.11 -27.02 -17.31
CA ASP A 175 -7.06 -28.23 -16.49
C ASP A 175 -7.19 -27.92 -14.99
N TRP A 176 -8.30 -27.26 -14.60
CA TRP A 176 -8.55 -26.92 -13.20
C TRP A 176 -8.66 -28.17 -12.33
N SER A 177 -7.73 -28.33 -11.38
CA SER A 177 -7.62 -29.52 -10.53
C SER A 177 -7.78 -29.15 -9.06
N THR A 178 -8.07 -30.16 -8.22
CA THR A 178 -8.14 -30.00 -6.76
C THR A 178 -6.85 -29.40 -6.18
N ARG A 179 -5.69 -29.72 -6.78
CA ARG A 179 -4.40 -29.14 -6.39
C ARG A 179 -4.36 -27.64 -6.66
N LYS A 180 -4.70 -27.19 -7.88
CA LYS A 180 -4.75 -25.76 -8.23
C LYS A 180 -5.75 -24.98 -7.37
N SER A 181 -6.88 -25.60 -7.04
CA SER A 181 -7.86 -25.05 -6.11
C SER A 181 -7.29 -24.85 -4.70
N ARG A 182 -6.52 -25.82 -4.19
CA ARG A 182 -5.82 -25.70 -2.90
C ARG A 182 -4.77 -24.60 -2.94
N ASP A 183 -3.91 -24.61 -3.95
CA ASP A 183 -2.85 -23.61 -4.13
C ASP A 183 -3.45 -22.19 -4.20
N PHE A 184 -4.57 -22.01 -4.90
CA PHE A 184 -5.29 -20.73 -4.96
C PHE A 184 -5.80 -20.28 -3.59
N ASN A 185 -6.42 -21.18 -2.82
CA ASN A 185 -6.95 -20.87 -1.49
C ASN A 185 -5.83 -20.59 -0.46
N GLU A 186 -4.63 -21.11 -0.67
CA GLU A 186 -3.46 -20.84 0.17
C GLU A 186 -2.76 -19.52 -0.21
N GLU A 187 -2.59 -19.24 -1.51
CA GLU A 187 -1.90 -18.06 -2.00
C GLU A 187 -2.75 -16.78 -1.90
N CYS A 188 -4.06 -16.86 -2.20
CA CYS A 188 -4.91 -15.67 -2.33
C CYS A 188 -5.07 -14.84 -1.03
N PRO A 189 -5.19 -15.44 0.17
CA PRO A 189 -5.24 -14.68 1.42
C PRO A 189 -4.03 -13.75 1.63
N ARG A 190 -2.86 -14.11 1.10
CA ARG A 190 -1.64 -13.29 1.21
C ARG A 190 -1.72 -11.98 0.43
N LEU A 191 -2.65 -11.89 -0.54
CA LEU A 191 -2.86 -10.71 -1.40
C LEU A 191 -3.85 -9.70 -0.81
N ARG A 192 -4.45 -10.02 0.35
CA ARG A 192 -5.42 -9.18 1.07
C ARG A 192 -4.72 -8.15 1.97
N ILE A 193 -3.87 -7.32 1.37
CA ILE A 193 -2.97 -6.43 2.12
C ILE A 193 -3.60 -5.04 2.28
N PHE A 194 -4.40 -4.86 3.34
CA PHE A 194 -5.13 -3.61 3.61
C PHE A 194 -4.33 -2.56 4.38
N SER A 195 -3.06 -2.82 4.67
CA SER A 195 -2.27 -2.02 5.62
C SER A 195 -1.43 -0.91 5.00
N HIS A 196 -1.61 -0.60 3.70
CA HIS A 196 -0.86 0.44 3.01
C HIS A 196 -1.72 1.19 1.98
N PRO A 197 -1.68 2.53 1.92
CA PRO A 197 -2.52 3.33 1.02
C PRO A 197 -2.18 3.09 -0.46
N ASN A 198 -0.90 2.94 -0.80
CA ASN A 198 -0.46 2.71 -2.19
C ASN A 198 -0.45 1.23 -2.61
N VAL A 199 -1.14 0.36 -1.87
CA VAL A 199 -1.39 -1.02 -2.27
C VAL A 199 -2.89 -1.18 -2.46
N LEU A 200 -3.31 -1.71 -3.61
CA LEU A 200 -4.69 -2.07 -3.89
C LEU A 200 -4.87 -3.56 -3.53
N PRO A 201 -5.50 -3.86 -2.38
CA PRO A 201 -5.66 -5.23 -1.93
C PRO A 201 -6.72 -5.99 -2.74
N VAL A 202 -6.56 -7.31 -2.76
CA VAL A 202 -7.68 -8.21 -3.07
C VAL A 202 -8.68 -8.14 -1.92
N LEU A 203 -9.92 -7.74 -2.22
CA LEU A 203 -11.00 -7.66 -1.23
C LEU A 203 -11.40 -9.06 -0.75
N GLY A 204 -11.55 -9.95 -1.72
CA GLY A 204 -11.85 -11.35 -1.53
C GLY A 204 -11.74 -12.10 -2.85
N PHE A 205 -12.11 -13.36 -2.78
CA PHE A 205 -12.01 -14.28 -3.89
C PHE A 205 -13.11 -15.32 -3.80
N CYS A 206 -13.45 -15.89 -4.94
CA CYS A 206 -14.47 -16.92 -5.06
C CYS A 206 -14.18 -17.82 -6.27
N GLN A 207 -14.92 -18.92 -6.39
CA GLN A 207 -14.88 -19.79 -7.55
C GLN A 207 -16.17 -19.59 -8.35
N SER A 208 -16.04 -19.31 -9.65
CA SER A 208 -17.19 -19.04 -10.54
C SER A 208 -17.71 -20.35 -11.18
N PRO A 209 -19.02 -20.67 -11.13
CA PRO A 209 -19.62 -21.77 -11.91
C PRO A 209 -19.75 -21.40 -13.42
N PRO A 210 -19.87 -22.37 -14.37
CA PRO A 210 -20.04 -23.82 -14.21
C PRO A 210 -18.74 -24.63 -14.16
N ALA A 211 -17.61 -24.08 -14.61
CA ALA A 211 -16.27 -24.62 -14.35
C ALA A 211 -15.60 -23.70 -13.32
N PRO A 212 -15.17 -24.20 -12.13
CA PRO A 212 -14.76 -23.39 -10.97
C PRO A 212 -13.47 -22.59 -11.23
N HIS A 213 -13.59 -21.55 -12.06
CA HIS A 213 -12.50 -20.66 -12.39
C HIS A 213 -12.32 -19.66 -11.24
N PRO A 214 -11.07 -19.47 -10.76
CA PRO A 214 -10.82 -18.58 -9.64
C PRO A 214 -11.10 -17.14 -10.07
N THR A 215 -11.85 -16.44 -9.22
CA THR A 215 -12.25 -15.05 -9.42
C THR A 215 -11.69 -14.21 -8.30
N LEU A 216 -10.94 -13.17 -8.66
CA LEU A 216 -10.41 -12.18 -7.72
C LEU A 216 -11.31 -10.94 -7.73
N ILE A 217 -11.56 -10.38 -6.55
CA ILE A 217 -12.40 -9.20 -6.38
C ILE A 217 -11.55 -8.07 -5.81
N THR A 218 -11.59 -6.91 -6.46
CA THR A 218 -10.90 -5.68 -6.05
C THR A 218 -11.84 -4.50 -6.15
N HIS A 219 -11.47 -3.36 -5.56
CA HIS A 219 -12.24 -2.12 -5.73
C HIS A 219 -12.22 -1.65 -7.19
N TRP A 220 -13.32 -1.05 -7.63
CA TRP A 220 -13.37 -0.34 -8.91
C TRP A 220 -12.50 0.91 -8.87
N MET A 221 -11.61 1.04 -9.86
CA MET A 221 -10.71 2.16 -10.05
C MET A 221 -11.19 2.95 -11.28
N PRO A 222 -11.74 4.17 -11.12
CA PRO A 222 -12.45 4.85 -12.19
C PRO A 222 -11.56 5.23 -13.38
N TYR A 223 -10.27 5.51 -13.13
CA TYR A 223 -9.29 5.83 -14.16
C TYR A 223 -8.56 4.60 -14.71
N GLY A 224 -8.85 3.41 -14.17
CA GLY A 224 -8.19 2.17 -14.57
C GLY A 224 -6.71 2.13 -14.14
N SER A 225 -5.88 1.53 -14.98
CA SER A 225 -4.44 1.42 -14.76
C SER A 225 -3.69 2.67 -15.21
N LEU A 226 -2.46 2.86 -14.71
CA LEU A 226 -1.57 3.92 -15.15
C LEU A 226 -1.34 3.85 -16.67
N TYR A 227 -1.30 2.67 -17.26
CA TYR A 227 -1.23 2.49 -18.71
C TYR A 227 -2.43 3.14 -19.42
N ASN A 228 -3.65 2.99 -18.91
CA ASN A 228 -4.84 3.61 -19.50
C ASN A 228 -4.73 5.14 -19.45
N VAL A 229 -4.30 5.67 -18.28
CA VAL A 229 -4.12 7.10 -18.05
C VAL A 229 -3.10 7.73 -18.99
N LEU A 230 -1.98 7.05 -19.24
CA LEU A 230 -0.90 7.59 -20.06
C LEU A 230 -1.12 7.41 -21.56
N HIS A 231 -1.74 6.31 -22.00
CA HIS A 231 -1.68 5.89 -23.40
C HIS A 231 -3.03 5.66 -24.08
N GLU A 232 -4.10 5.37 -23.35
CA GLU A 232 -5.40 5.01 -23.95
C GLU A 232 -6.43 6.14 -23.88
N GLY A 233 -5.97 7.37 -23.58
CA GLY A 233 -6.81 8.57 -23.61
C GLY A 233 -7.78 8.65 -22.44
N THR A 234 -7.32 9.15 -21.30
CA THR A 234 -8.22 9.58 -20.23
C THR A 234 -8.51 11.07 -20.33
N ASN A 235 -9.60 11.54 -19.69
CA ASN A 235 -9.94 12.96 -19.59
C ASN A 235 -8.92 13.78 -18.74
N PHE A 236 -7.84 13.15 -18.29
CA PHE A 236 -6.86 13.72 -17.40
C PHE A 236 -5.47 13.71 -18.05
N VAL A 237 -4.82 14.88 -18.09
CA VAL A 237 -3.42 15.00 -18.49
C VAL A 237 -2.56 14.98 -17.24
N VAL A 238 -1.72 13.97 -17.10
CA VAL A 238 -0.72 13.93 -16.02
C VAL A 238 0.32 15.01 -16.32
N ASP A 239 0.55 15.95 -15.42
CA ASP A 239 1.62 16.94 -15.52
C ASP A 239 2.89 16.44 -14.79
N GLN A 240 3.92 17.29 -14.69
CA GLN A 240 5.16 16.91 -14.01
C GLN A 240 4.95 16.66 -12.51
N SER A 241 4.13 17.48 -11.85
CA SER A 241 3.85 17.35 -10.42
C SER A 241 3.12 16.04 -10.10
N GLN A 242 2.08 15.72 -10.89
CA GLN A 242 1.33 14.49 -10.75
C GLN A 242 2.17 13.26 -11.12
N ALA A 243 3.07 13.37 -12.10
CA ALA A 243 4.01 12.30 -12.42
C ALA A 243 4.95 11.99 -11.25
N VAL A 244 5.49 13.02 -10.58
CA VAL A 244 6.31 12.86 -9.37
C VAL A 244 5.48 12.27 -8.22
N LYS A 245 4.22 12.71 -8.05
CA LYS A 245 3.30 12.13 -7.06
C LYS A 245 3.07 10.63 -7.32
N PHE A 246 2.77 10.23 -8.55
CA PHE A 246 2.60 8.82 -8.91
C PHE A 246 3.87 8.01 -8.67
N ALA A 247 5.04 8.56 -9.02
CA ALA A 247 6.32 7.94 -8.72
C ALA A 247 6.53 7.72 -7.22
N LEU A 248 6.22 8.73 -6.40
CA LEU A 248 6.33 8.65 -4.95
C LEU A 248 5.37 7.59 -4.36
N ASP A 249 4.11 7.58 -4.83
CA ASP A 249 3.10 6.61 -4.42
C ASP A 249 3.55 5.17 -4.72
N MET A 250 4.02 4.91 -5.94
CA MET A 250 4.56 3.61 -6.33
C MET A 250 5.79 3.23 -5.48
N ALA A 251 6.70 4.18 -5.23
CA ALA A 251 7.89 3.93 -4.43
C ALA A 251 7.54 3.58 -2.97
N ARG A 252 6.59 4.28 -2.35
CA ARG A 252 6.08 3.99 -1.01
C ARG A 252 5.41 2.61 -0.96
N GLY A 253 4.56 2.30 -1.94
CA GLY A 253 3.94 0.99 -2.08
C GLY A 253 4.96 -0.15 -2.14
N MET A 254 5.97 -0.02 -3.02
CA MET A 254 7.02 -1.03 -3.17
C MET A 254 7.94 -1.13 -1.96
N ALA A 255 8.32 -0.01 -1.33
CA ALA A 255 9.07 -0.01 -0.07
C ALA A 255 8.37 -0.87 0.97
N PHE A 256 7.06 -0.65 1.16
CA PHE A 256 6.25 -1.44 2.06
C PHE A 256 6.19 -2.92 1.66
N LEU A 257 5.92 -3.23 0.38
CA LEU A 257 5.86 -4.62 -0.09
C LEU A 257 7.19 -5.37 0.11
N HIS A 258 8.32 -4.66 0.03
CA HIS A 258 9.66 -5.21 0.26
C HIS A 258 9.99 -5.48 1.74
N THR A 259 9.18 -4.95 2.67
CA THR A 259 9.25 -5.28 4.11
C THR A 259 8.53 -6.58 4.47
N LEU A 260 7.72 -7.14 3.56
CA LEU A 260 6.97 -8.36 3.82
C LEU A 260 7.89 -9.58 3.79
N GLU A 261 7.78 -10.43 4.81
CA GLU A 261 8.49 -11.69 4.90
C GLU A 261 7.49 -12.85 5.03
N PRO A 262 7.46 -13.80 4.07
CA PRO A 262 8.22 -13.81 2.81
C PRO A 262 7.68 -12.80 1.78
N LEU A 263 8.54 -12.35 0.87
CA LEU A 263 8.16 -11.46 -0.25
C LEU A 263 7.01 -12.07 -1.07
N ILE A 264 6.23 -11.19 -1.72
CA ILE A 264 5.14 -11.62 -2.60
C ILE A 264 5.74 -12.28 -3.85
N PRO A 265 5.48 -13.58 -4.08
CA PRO A 265 6.03 -14.27 -5.23
C PRO A 265 5.39 -13.73 -6.52
N ARG A 266 6.14 -13.73 -7.63
CA ARG A 266 5.62 -13.47 -8.99
C ARG A 266 4.83 -12.14 -9.17
N HIS A 267 5.11 -11.13 -8.35
CA HIS A 267 4.62 -9.75 -8.54
C HIS A 267 5.43 -9.00 -9.60
N ALA A 268 4.88 -8.61 -10.75
CA ALA A 268 5.62 -7.86 -11.76
C ALA A 268 5.12 -6.41 -11.81
N LEU A 269 5.97 -5.45 -11.43
CA LEU A 269 5.64 -4.03 -11.46
C LEU A 269 5.70 -3.51 -12.91
N ASN A 270 4.61 -2.92 -13.39
CA ASN A 270 4.48 -2.26 -14.69
C ASN A 270 3.27 -1.32 -14.70
N SER A 271 3.03 -0.58 -15.78
CA SER A 271 2.00 0.46 -15.81
C SER A 271 0.58 -0.12 -15.82
N ARG A 272 0.42 -1.40 -16.19
CA ARG A 272 -0.86 -2.11 -16.11
C ARG A 272 -1.16 -2.66 -14.72
N SER A 273 -0.15 -2.87 -13.87
CA SER A 273 -0.31 -3.35 -12.50
C SER A 273 -0.47 -2.23 -11.47
N VAL A 274 -0.41 -0.97 -11.90
CA VAL A 274 -0.61 0.22 -11.04
C VAL A 274 -1.96 0.81 -11.40
N MET A 275 -2.85 0.91 -10.43
CA MET A 275 -4.21 1.44 -10.61
C MET A 275 -4.31 2.86 -10.05
N ILE A 276 -5.11 3.69 -10.70
CA ILE A 276 -5.29 5.09 -10.33
C ILE A 276 -6.68 5.29 -9.72
N ASP A 277 -6.68 5.73 -8.47
CA ASP A 277 -7.88 5.98 -7.67
C ASP A 277 -8.49 7.36 -8.00
N GLU A 278 -9.73 7.61 -7.55
CA GLU A 278 -10.47 8.84 -7.80
C GLU A 278 -9.75 10.12 -7.31
N ASP A 279 -8.90 9.99 -6.29
CA ASP A 279 -8.12 11.06 -5.68
C ASP A 279 -6.72 11.23 -6.30
N MET A 280 -6.49 10.61 -7.46
CA MET A 280 -5.22 10.62 -8.19
C MET A 280 -4.08 10.01 -7.37
N THR A 281 -4.39 9.00 -6.55
CA THR A 281 -3.40 8.18 -5.84
C THR A 281 -3.09 6.94 -6.66
N ALA A 282 -1.80 6.65 -6.85
CA ALA A 282 -1.38 5.40 -7.48
C ALA A 282 -1.34 4.26 -6.45
N ARG A 283 -1.93 3.12 -6.82
CA ARG A 283 -2.01 1.92 -5.98
C ARG A 283 -1.54 0.69 -6.74
N ILE A 284 -0.62 -0.07 -6.14
CA ILE A 284 -0.09 -1.30 -6.73
C ILE A 284 -1.11 -2.43 -6.54
N SER A 285 -1.61 -2.97 -7.65
CA SER A 285 -2.66 -4.00 -7.66
C SER A 285 -2.14 -5.37 -7.26
N MET A 286 -2.68 -5.90 -6.16
CA MET A 286 -2.39 -7.26 -5.74
C MET A 286 -3.12 -8.31 -6.58
N ALA A 287 -4.14 -7.92 -7.36
CA ALA A 287 -4.85 -8.83 -8.28
C ALA A 287 -4.07 -9.13 -9.57
N ASP A 288 -2.96 -8.45 -9.82
CA ASP A 288 -2.07 -8.70 -10.97
C ASP A 288 -0.91 -9.64 -10.64
N VAL A 289 -0.76 -10.00 -9.37
CA VAL A 289 0.15 -11.07 -8.93
C VAL A 289 -0.29 -12.40 -9.56
N LYS A 290 0.67 -13.14 -10.13
CA LYS A 290 0.42 -14.43 -10.78
C LYS A 290 0.56 -15.57 -9.77
N PHE A 291 -0.46 -16.42 -9.69
CA PHE A 291 -0.42 -17.64 -8.86
C PHE A 291 0.58 -18.66 -9.39
N SER A 292 1.07 -19.56 -8.54
CA SER A 292 2.02 -20.63 -8.91
C SER A 292 1.62 -21.42 -10.17
N PHE A 293 0.34 -21.75 -10.33
CA PHE A 293 -0.20 -22.49 -11.47
C PHE A 293 -0.49 -21.64 -12.71
N GLN A 294 -0.43 -20.31 -12.61
CA GLN A 294 -0.79 -19.42 -13.71
C GLN A 294 0.40 -19.21 -14.67
N CYS A 295 0.21 -19.56 -15.94
CA CYS A 295 1.16 -19.31 -17.04
C CYS A 295 2.63 -19.54 -16.66
N PRO A 296 3.02 -20.77 -16.26
CA PRO A 296 4.41 -21.05 -15.87
C PRO A 296 5.35 -20.75 -17.05
N GLY A 297 6.45 -20.04 -16.77
CA GLY A 297 7.48 -19.72 -17.75
C GLY A 297 7.13 -18.67 -18.83
N ARG A 298 5.95 -18.04 -18.78
CA ARG A 298 5.57 -16.99 -19.74
C ARG A 298 5.70 -15.59 -19.14
N MET A 299 6.33 -14.67 -19.87
CA MET A 299 6.46 -13.25 -19.54
C MET A 299 5.65 -12.42 -20.53
N TYR A 300 4.69 -11.64 -20.04
CA TYR A 300 3.77 -10.86 -20.90
C TYR A 300 4.09 -9.36 -20.95
N ALA A 301 4.99 -8.89 -20.09
CA ALA A 301 5.39 -7.47 -20.03
C ALA A 301 6.92 -7.33 -19.89
N PRO A 302 7.72 -7.91 -20.80
CA PRO A 302 9.18 -7.93 -20.68
C PRO A 302 9.82 -6.54 -20.74
N ALA A 303 9.13 -5.55 -21.31
CA ALA A 303 9.64 -4.18 -21.45
C ALA A 303 9.98 -3.50 -20.11
N TRP A 304 9.31 -3.90 -19.01
CA TRP A 304 9.58 -3.38 -17.66
C TRP A 304 10.50 -4.30 -16.84
N VAL A 305 10.91 -5.45 -17.37
CA VAL A 305 11.65 -6.46 -16.60
C VAL A 305 13.15 -6.20 -16.69
N ALA A 306 13.83 -6.36 -15.56
CA ALA A 306 15.28 -6.24 -15.51
C ALA A 306 15.99 -7.30 -16.38
N PRO A 307 17.10 -6.98 -17.06
CA PRO A 307 17.82 -7.92 -17.92
C PRO A 307 18.19 -9.22 -17.20
N GLU A 308 18.69 -9.13 -15.97
CA GLU A 308 19.09 -10.31 -15.19
C GLU A 308 17.90 -11.18 -14.79
N ALA A 309 16.71 -10.60 -14.63
CA ALA A 309 15.49 -11.33 -14.30
C ALA A 309 14.89 -12.08 -15.51
N LEU A 310 15.33 -11.74 -16.73
CA LEU A 310 15.00 -12.49 -17.94
C LEU A 310 16.01 -13.61 -18.22
N GLN A 311 17.25 -13.49 -17.73
CA GLN A 311 18.32 -14.46 -17.96
C GLN A 311 18.41 -15.54 -16.88
N LYS A 312 18.11 -15.20 -15.63
CA LYS A 312 18.30 -16.07 -14.47
C LYS A 312 16.99 -16.65 -13.97
N LYS A 313 17.10 -17.72 -13.18
CA LYS A 313 15.94 -18.26 -12.46
C LYS A 313 15.50 -17.27 -11.37
N PRO A 314 14.21 -17.27 -10.97
CA PRO A 314 13.71 -16.39 -9.92
C PRO A 314 14.46 -16.50 -8.58
N GLU A 315 14.98 -17.68 -8.25
CA GLU A 315 15.72 -17.95 -7.01
C GLU A 315 17.12 -17.30 -7.01
N ASP A 316 17.73 -17.16 -8.18
CA ASP A 316 19.07 -16.59 -8.37
C ASP A 316 19.04 -15.07 -8.64
N THR A 317 17.84 -14.50 -8.70
CA THR A 317 17.61 -13.08 -9.04
C THR A 317 17.38 -12.26 -7.78
N ASN A 318 18.13 -11.17 -7.62
CA ASN A 318 17.82 -10.19 -6.57
C ASN A 318 16.51 -9.46 -6.92
N ARG A 319 15.41 -9.96 -6.37
CA ARG A 319 14.07 -9.47 -6.68
C ARG A 319 13.87 -7.99 -6.37
N ARG A 320 14.43 -7.51 -5.26
CA ARG A 320 14.30 -6.11 -4.85
C ARG A 320 14.96 -5.18 -5.86
N SER A 321 16.14 -5.56 -6.34
CA SER A 321 16.86 -4.82 -7.40
C SER A 321 16.16 -4.92 -8.76
N ALA A 322 15.55 -6.05 -9.08
CA ALA A 322 14.77 -6.21 -10.31
C ALA A 322 13.51 -5.32 -10.31
N ASP A 323 12.80 -5.21 -9.17
CA ASP A 323 11.65 -4.31 -9.05
C ASP A 323 12.05 -2.83 -9.16
N MET A 324 13.24 -2.46 -8.69
CA MET A 324 13.78 -1.11 -8.84
C MET A 324 14.02 -0.75 -10.30
N TRP A 325 14.44 -1.71 -11.12
CA TRP A 325 14.52 -1.53 -12.57
C TRP A 325 13.15 -1.26 -13.19
N SER A 326 12.16 -2.09 -12.85
CA SER A 326 10.79 -1.90 -13.33
C SER A 326 10.22 -0.53 -12.95
N PHE A 327 10.50 -0.07 -11.73
CA PHE A 327 10.15 1.28 -11.29
C PHE A 327 10.83 2.37 -12.15
N ALA A 328 12.08 2.17 -12.55
CA ALA A 328 12.78 3.13 -13.39
C ALA A 328 12.21 3.20 -14.81
N VAL A 329 11.76 2.08 -15.37
CA VAL A 329 11.02 2.05 -16.65
C VAL A 329 9.68 2.78 -16.50
N LEU A 330 9.01 2.67 -15.35
CA LEU A 330 7.81 3.45 -15.06
C LEU A 330 8.07 4.94 -14.95
N LEU A 331 9.19 5.35 -14.34
CA LEU A 331 9.63 6.75 -14.35
C LEU A 331 9.87 7.24 -15.78
N TRP A 332 10.50 6.42 -16.62
CA TRP A 332 10.69 6.73 -18.03
C TRP A 332 9.36 6.96 -18.73
N GLU A 333 8.41 6.04 -18.55
CA GLU A 333 7.07 6.08 -19.15
C GLU A 333 6.26 7.31 -18.69
N LEU A 334 6.34 7.66 -17.40
CA LEU A 334 5.68 8.84 -16.81
C LEU A 334 6.17 10.17 -17.41
N VAL A 335 7.45 10.24 -17.77
CA VAL A 335 8.08 11.48 -18.24
C VAL A 335 8.01 11.61 -19.76
N THR A 336 8.18 10.50 -20.48
CA THR A 336 8.19 10.50 -21.95
C THR A 336 6.79 10.41 -22.54
N ARG A 337 5.83 9.81 -21.83
CA ARG A 337 4.51 9.45 -22.37
C ARG A 337 4.56 8.51 -23.55
N GLU A 338 5.61 7.72 -23.62
CA GLU A 338 5.79 6.69 -24.62
C GLU A 338 5.65 5.31 -24.01
N VAL A 339 5.17 4.35 -24.80
CA VAL A 339 5.18 2.94 -24.42
C VAL A 339 6.58 2.39 -24.64
N PRO A 340 7.24 1.77 -23.65
CA PRO A 340 8.60 1.27 -23.81
C PRO A 340 8.67 0.23 -24.94
N PHE A 341 9.52 0.52 -25.94
CA PHE A 341 9.74 -0.34 -27.12
C PHE A 341 8.46 -0.67 -27.91
N ALA A 342 7.56 0.30 -28.08
CA ALA A 342 6.25 0.14 -28.72
C ALA A 342 6.29 -0.57 -30.09
N ASP A 343 7.37 -0.39 -30.85
CA ASP A 343 7.52 -0.94 -32.22
C ASP A 343 7.88 -2.43 -32.25
N LEU A 344 8.16 -3.05 -31.10
CA LEU A 344 8.62 -4.44 -31.01
C LEU A 344 7.59 -5.35 -30.36
N SER A 345 7.55 -6.60 -30.77
CA SER A 345 6.75 -7.62 -30.08
C SER A 345 7.34 -7.96 -28.70
N ASN A 346 6.52 -8.46 -27.79
CA ASN A 346 6.98 -8.90 -26.47
C ASN A 346 8.13 -9.92 -26.53
N MET A 347 8.13 -10.80 -27.54
CA MET A 347 9.20 -11.80 -27.70
C MET A 347 10.52 -11.15 -28.11
N GLU A 348 10.48 -10.22 -29.07
CA GLU A 348 11.65 -9.44 -29.48
C GLU A 348 12.17 -8.59 -28.32
N ILE A 349 11.29 -7.89 -27.60
CA ILE A 349 11.67 -7.10 -26.42
C ILE A 349 12.39 -7.99 -25.40
N GLY A 350 11.79 -9.14 -25.05
CA GLY A 350 12.39 -10.07 -24.09
C GLY A 350 13.78 -10.55 -24.52
N MET A 351 13.94 -10.94 -25.78
CA MET A 351 15.22 -11.39 -26.34
C MET A 351 16.25 -10.26 -26.35
N LYS A 352 15.89 -9.09 -26.87
CA LYS A 352 16.81 -7.95 -27.03
C LYS A 352 17.21 -7.32 -25.71
N VAL A 353 16.30 -7.20 -24.74
CA VAL A 353 16.62 -6.72 -23.40
C VAL A 353 17.56 -7.69 -22.69
N ALA A 354 17.29 -8.99 -22.81
CA ALA A 354 18.10 -10.02 -22.17
C ALA A 354 19.49 -10.18 -22.82
N LEU A 355 19.61 -10.14 -24.14
CA LEU A 355 20.82 -10.59 -24.85
C LEU A 355 21.51 -9.51 -25.70
N GLU A 356 20.79 -8.48 -26.14
CA GLU A 356 21.30 -7.50 -27.12
C GLU A 356 21.50 -6.10 -26.52
N GLY A 357 21.33 -5.93 -25.21
CA GLY A 357 21.55 -4.65 -24.53
C GLY A 357 20.50 -3.57 -24.86
N LEU A 358 19.30 -3.96 -25.30
CA LEU A 358 18.20 -3.00 -25.53
C LEU A 358 17.78 -2.34 -24.21
N ARG A 359 17.80 -1.00 -24.14
CA ARG A 359 17.46 -0.19 -22.95
C ARG A 359 16.64 1.04 -23.33
N PRO A 360 15.76 1.55 -22.44
CA PRO A 360 15.05 2.80 -22.68
C PRO A 360 16.05 3.97 -22.82
N THR A 361 15.91 4.76 -23.88
CA THR A 361 16.75 5.94 -24.12
C THR A 361 16.13 7.16 -23.43
N ILE A 362 16.91 7.92 -22.67
CA ILE A 362 16.41 9.11 -21.95
C ILE A 362 16.51 10.32 -22.91
N PRO A 363 15.40 10.89 -23.39
CA PRO A 363 15.45 12.02 -24.32
C PRO A 363 16.00 13.29 -23.65
N PRO A 364 16.58 14.21 -24.44
CA PRO A 364 16.97 15.54 -23.95
C PRO A 364 15.72 16.34 -23.51
N GLY A 365 15.89 17.23 -22.52
CA GLY A 365 14.80 18.08 -22.00
C GLY A 365 14.13 17.58 -20.72
N ILE A 366 14.48 16.39 -20.24
CA ILE A 366 14.02 15.88 -18.94
C ILE A 366 14.81 16.54 -17.80
N SER A 367 14.13 16.83 -16.68
CA SER A 367 14.75 17.34 -15.45
C SER A 367 16.00 16.54 -15.07
N PRO A 368 17.15 17.20 -14.80
CA PRO A 368 18.39 16.53 -14.44
C PRO A 368 18.26 15.60 -13.22
N HIS A 369 17.39 15.97 -12.27
CA HIS A 369 17.13 15.18 -11.07
C HIS A 369 16.44 13.84 -11.40
N VAL A 370 15.40 13.89 -12.25
CA VAL A 370 14.67 12.70 -12.71
C VAL A 370 15.59 11.80 -13.55
N CYS A 371 16.35 12.40 -14.47
CA CYS A 371 17.32 11.68 -15.31
C CYS A 371 18.38 10.97 -14.46
N LYS A 372 18.93 11.63 -13.43
CA LYS A 372 19.89 11.02 -12.51
C LYS A 372 19.27 9.87 -11.71
N LEU A 373 18.05 10.05 -11.20
CA LEU A 373 17.32 9.00 -10.48
C LEU A 373 17.11 7.77 -11.36
N MET A 374 16.62 7.98 -12.59
CA MET A 374 16.40 6.91 -13.56
C MET A 374 17.68 6.13 -13.87
N LYS A 375 18.80 6.82 -14.11
CA LYS A 375 20.11 6.18 -14.38
C LYS A 375 20.60 5.32 -13.21
N ILE A 376 20.40 5.78 -11.97
CA ILE A 376 20.80 5.03 -10.78
C ILE A 376 19.90 3.80 -10.57
N CYS A 377 18.60 3.92 -10.84
CA CYS A 377 17.66 2.81 -10.72
C CYS A 377 17.80 1.77 -11.86
N MET A 378 18.20 2.19 -13.08
CA MET A 378 18.52 1.31 -14.22
C MET A 378 20.02 0.94 -14.29
N ASN A 379 20.71 0.81 -13.15
CA ASN A 379 22.10 0.36 -13.19
C ASN A 379 22.18 -1.09 -13.68
N GLU A 380 23.10 -1.40 -14.61
CA GLU A 380 23.30 -2.77 -15.10
C GLU A 380 23.71 -3.72 -13.98
N ASP A 381 24.44 -3.24 -12.98
CA ASP A 381 24.79 -4.01 -11.80
C ASP A 381 23.62 -3.96 -10.77
N PRO A 382 22.93 -5.08 -10.51
CA PRO A 382 21.80 -5.11 -9.58
C PRO A 382 22.19 -4.74 -8.14
N ALA A 383 23.45 -4.94 -7.75
CA ALA A 383 23.93 -4.61 -6.40
C ALA A 383 24.10 -3.10 -6.19
N LYS A 384 24.25 -2.32 -7.27
CA LYS A 384 24.38 -0.85 -7.23
C LYS A 384 23.04 -0.12 -7.28
N ARG A 385 21.94 -0.82 -7.54
CA ARG A 385 20.59 -0.22 -7.54
C ARG A 385 20.17 0.10 -6.10
N PRO A 386 19.55 1.26 -5.85
CA PRO A 386 19.10 1.65 -4.53
C PRO A 386 17.89 0.81 -4.09
N LYS A 387 17.60 0.84 -2.78
CA LYS A 387 16.33 0.33 -2.24
C LYS A 387 15.25 1.40 -2.34
N PHE A 388 13.98 1.00 -2.33
CA PHE A 388 12.86 1.95 -2.35
C PHE A 388 12.92 2.94 -1.18
N ASP A 389 13.29 2.48 0.01
CA ASP A 389 13.43 3.30 1.23
C ASP A 389 14.46 4.43 1.07
N MET A 390 15.46 4.26 0.19
CA MET A 390 16.48 5.27 -0.10
C MET A 390 16.00 6.33 -1.08
N ILE A 391 15.07 5.99 -1.98
CA ILE A 391 14.58 6.91 -3.02
C ILE A 391 13.31 7.66 -2.62
N VAL A 392 12.52 7.14 -1.67
CA VAL A 392 11.29 7.81 -1.18
C VAL A 392 11.59 9.24 -0.70
N PRO A 393 12.61 9.51 0.15
CA PRO A 393 12.92 10.88 0.59
C PRO A 393 13.40 11.79 -0.56
N ILE A 394 13.96 11.22 -1.62
CA ILE A 394 14.39 11.98 -2.80
C ILE A 394 13.15 12.44 -3.58
N LEU A 395 12.18 11.54 -3.78
CA LEU A 395 10.92 11.83 -4.46
C LEU A 395 10.05 12.81 -3.66
N GLU A 396 10.03 12.73 -2.32
CA GLU A 396 9.35 13.71 -1.46
C GLU A 396 9.89 15.12 -1.69
N LYS A 397 11.22 15.28 -1.68
CA LYS A 397 11.86 16.58 -1.98
C LYS A 397 11.62 17.08 -3.40
N MET A 398 11.30 16.19 -4.34
CA MET A 398 10.94 16.56 -5.71
C MET A 398 9.47 16.95 -5.85
N GLN A 399 8.61 16.51 -4.93
CA GLN A 399 7.21 16.88 -4.89
C GLN A 399 7.01 18.29 -4.28
N ASP A 400 7.87 18.69 -3.35
CA ASP A 400 7.83 20.01 -2.71
C ASP A 400 8.39 21.16 -3.58
N LYS A 401 8.92 20.83 -4.77
CA LYS A 401 9.49 21.77 -5.74
C LYS A 401 8.63 21.85 -6.98
#